data_AF-A0A7S1WFS2-F1
#
_entry.id   AF-A0A7S1WFS2-F1
#
_cell.length_a   1.000
_cell.length_b   1.000
_cell.length_c   1.000
_cell.angle_alpha   90.00
_cell.angle_beta   90.00
_cell.angle_gamma   90.00
#
_symmetry.space_group_name_H-M   'P 1'
#
loop_
_entity.id
_entity.type
_entity.pdbx_description
1 polymer ?
#
loop_
_entity_poly.entity_id
_entity_poly.type
_entity_poly.pdbx_seq_one_letter_code
_entity_poly.pdbx_strand_id
1 'polypeptide(L)'
;GGESGSESGSDDEGGCSKARLCFGLCGVLPSIIWLGVLAYLYVSSNDLHCDAPDHIGLFIKLSIAGFAVIVGVEFVEGCYAGEPDFKMSALEIGTFCIQATAAVFVYVWNYYGVIQLVGETNCDRGLRSAGWVTLVGNNIIWFLTLATTIGSQVMHVG
;
A
#
# COMPACT_ATOMS: atom_id res chain seq x y z
N GLY A 1 31.40 -41.79 38.58
CA GLY A 1 30.93 -42.12 37.22
C GLY A 1 29.93 -41.07 36.87
N GLY A 2 30.22 -40.27 35.85
CA GLY A 2 29.46 -39.06 35.52
C GLY A 2 28.12 -39.38 34.87
N GLU A 3 27.07 -38.78 35.41
CA GLU A 3 25.75 -38.68 34.79
C GLU A 3 25.72 -37.47 33.83
N SER A 4 25.26 -37.77 32.62
CA SER A 4 24.43 -36.95 31.72
C SER A 4 24.43 -35.41 31.87
N GLY A 5 24.82 -34.74 30.79
CA GLY A 5 24.51 -33.35 30.53
C GLY A 5 24.71 -33.00 29.05
N SER A 6 24.02 -33.72 28.17
CA SER A 6 23.91 -33.33 26.77
C SER A 6 22.81 -32.29 26.65
N GLU A 7 23.13 -31.02 26.91
CA GLU A 7 22.26 -29.90 26.52
C GLU A 7 22.36 -29.74 25.00
N SER A 8 21.44 -30.41 24.29
CA SER A 8 21.15 -30.12 22.90
C SER A 8 20.57 -28.71 22.83
N GLY A 9 21.43 -27.74 22.55
CA GLY A 9 21.05 -26.39 22.12
C GLY A 9 20.37 -26.47 20.76
N SER A 10 19.06 -26.60 20.78
CA SER A 10 18.18 -26.41 19.64
C SER A 10 16.92 -25.77 20.19
N ASP A 11 16.83 -24.44 20.12
CA ASP A 11 15.59 -23.66 20.11
C ASP A 11 15.94 -22.16 19.96
N ASP A 12 16.69 -21.84 18.91
CA ASP A 12 16.75 -20.48 18.34
C ASP A 12 16.42 -20.60 16.85
N GLU A 13 15.38 -21.36 16.53
CA GLU A 13 14.66 -21.09 15.29
C GLU A 13 13.91 -19.78 15.51
N GLY A 14 14.55 -18.68 15.09
CA GLY A 14 13.93 -17.39 14.80
C GLY A 14 12.86 -17.56 13.72
N GLY A 15 11.83 -18.32 14.05
CA GLY A 15 10.70 -18.63 13.20
C GLY A 15 9.87 -17.37 13.05
N CYS A 16 9.95 -16.77 11.87
CA CYS A 16 8.97 -15.81 11.36
C CYS A 16 7.57 -16.21 11.87
N SER A 17 7.05 -15.52 12.89
CA SER A 17 5.75 -15.85 13.47
C SER A 17 4.73 -15.74 12.35
N LYS A 18 4.17 -16.89 11.94
CA LYS A 18 3.20 -16.98 10.83
C LYS A 18 2.05 -15.98 10.98
N ALA A 19 1.71 -15.60 12.21
CA ALA A 19 0.72 -14.56 12.51
C ALA A 19 1.16 -13.17 12.00
N ARG A 20 2.39 -12.74 12.29
CA ARG A 20 2.93 -11.44 11.83
C ARG A 20 3.01 -11.34 10.32
N LEU A 21 3.44 -12.42 9.67
CA LEU A 21 3.48 -12.53 8.21
C LEU A 21 2.07 -12.46 7.60
N CYS A 22 1.08 -13.11 8.21
CA CYS A 22 -0.30 -13.10 7.72
C CYS A 22 -0.94 -11.71 7.88
N PHE A 23 -0.71 -11.01 9.00
CA PHE A 23 -1.23 -9.64 9.18
C PHE A 23 -0.55 -8.62 8.28
N GLY A 24 0.78 -8.69 8.11
CA GLY A 24 1.50 -7.85 7.16
C GLY A 24 1.06 -8.09 5.72
N LEU A 25 0.87 -9.36 5.32
CA LEU A 25 0.37 -9.68 3.98
C LEU A 25 -1.07 -9.20 3.78
N CYS A 26 -1.94 -9.34 4.77
CA CYS A 26 -3.34 -8.92 4.67
C CYS A 26 -3.49 -7.39 4.60
N GLY A 27 -2.57 -6.62 5.18
CA GLY A 27 -2.54 -5.16 5.05
C GLY A 27 -2.04 -4.68 3.69
N VAL A 28 -0.99 -5.30 3.15
CA VAL A 28 -0.34 -4.86 1.90
C VAL A 28 -1.01 -5.40 0.64
N LEU A 29 -1.65 -6.57 0.72
CA LEU A 29 -2.19 -7.26 -0.44
C LEU A 29 -3.24 -6.43 -1.21
N PRO A 30 -4.18 -5.73 -0.55
CA PRO A 30 -5.08 -4.81 -1.25
C PRO A 30 -4.34 -3.74 -2.04
N SER A 31 -3.29 -3.13 -1.46
CA SER A 31 -2.46 -2.11 -2.12
C SER A 31 -1.70 -2.67 -3.33
N ILE A 32 -1.16 -3.89 -3.24
CA ILE A 32 -0.45 -4.57 -4.34
C ILE A 32 -1.40 -4.88 -5.49
N ILE A 33 -2.56 -5.49 -5.18
CA ILE A 33 -3.56 -5.82 -6.20
C ILE A 33 -4.02 -4.54 -6.89
N TRP A 34 -4.30 -3.50 -6.11
CA TRP A 34 -4.74 -2.23 -6.66
C TRP A 34 -3.69 -1.54 -7.51
N LEU A 35 -2.42 -1.58 -7.11
CA LEU A 35 -1.31 -1.08 -7.93
C LEU A 35 -1.26 -1.80 -9.29
N GLY A 36 -1.47 -3.12 -9.31
CA GLY A 36 -1.58 -3.90 -10.54
C GLY A 36 -2.77 -3.48 -11.41
N VAL A 37 -3.94 -3.24 -10.80
CA VAL A 37 -5.13 -2.73 -11.49
C VAL A 37 -4.88 -1.34 -12.08
N LEU A 38 -4.27 -0.42 -11.34
CA LEU A 38 -3.94 0.92 -11.82
C LEU A 38 -2.95 0.87 -13.00
N ALA A 39 -1.92 0.02 -12.90
CA ALA A 39 -0.98 -0.19 -13.99
C ALA A 39 -1.68 -0.74 -15.25
N TYR A 40 -2.58 -1.71 -15.08
CA TYR A 40 -3.41 -2.23 -16.16
C TYR A 40 -4.29 -1.13 -16.78
N LEU A 41 -4.99 -0.35 -15.95
CA LEU A 41 -5.82 0.76 -16.43
C LEU A 41 -5.01 1.76 -17.25
N TYR A 42 -3.86 2.19 -16.73
CA TYR A 42 -2.96 3.12 -17.42
C TYR A 42 -2.49 2.59 -18.77
N VAL A 43 -2.04 1.33 -18.84
CA VAL A 43 -1.61 0.71 -20.10
C VAL A 43 -2.78 0.57 -21.07
N SER A 44 -3.96 0.16 -20.59
CA SER A 44 -5.16 0.02 -21.41
C SER A 44 -5.72 1.34 -21.94
N SER A 45 -5.37 2.46 -21.29
CA SER A 45 -5.83 3.80 -21.66
C SER A 45 -4.76 4.66 -22.33
N ASN A 46 -3.54 4.16 -22.58
CA ASN A 46 -2.44 4.95 -23.14
C ASN A 46 -2.75 5.53 -24.53
N ASP A 47 -3.58 4.85 -25.31
CA ASP A 47 -3.97 5.29 -26.65
C ASP A 47 -5.21 6.19 -26.64
N LEU A 48 -5.82 6.43 -25.47
CA LEU A 48 -7.04 7.23 -25.30
C LEU A 48 -6.67 8.64 -24.86
N HIS A 49 -7.31 9.65 -25.44
CA HIS A 49 -6.91 11.05 -25.23
C HIS A 49 -8.12 11.93 -24.88
N CYS A 50 -7.81 13.12 -24.36
CA CYS A 50 -8.74 14.23 -24.21
C CYS A 50 -8.35 15.35 -25.17
N ASP A 51 -9.30 16.20 -25.55
CA ASP A 51 -9.00 17.42 -26.34
C ASP A 51 -8.17 18.45 -25.52
N ALA A 52 -8.23 18.33 -24.19
CA ALA A 52 -7.52 19.15 -23.22
C ALA A 52 -6.22 18.47 -22.77
N PRO A 53 -5.36 19.14 -21.97
CA PRO A 53 -4.17 18.49 -21.40
C PRO A 53 -4.60 17.23 -20.65
N ASP A 54 -3.83 16.15 -20.77
CA ASP A 54 -4.16 14.82 -20.21
C ASP A 54 -4.14 14.81 -18.67
N HIS A 55 -5.13 15.44 -18.06
CA HIS A 55 -5.26 15.54 -16.61
C HIS A 55 -5.69 14.20 -16.03
N ILE A 56 -6.62 13.48 -16.67
CA ILE A 56 -7.06 12.15 -16.23
C ILE A 56 -5.90 11.13 -16.26
N GLY A 57 -5.11 11.09 -17.34
CA GLY A 57 -3.94 10.21 -17.39
C GLY A 57 -2.89 10.57 -16.33
N LEU A 58 -2.66 11.86 -16.08
CA LEU A 58 -1.82 12.31 -14.96
C LEU A 58 -2.39 11.87 -13.60
N PHE A 59 -3.71 11.91 -13.41
CA PHE A 59 -4.37 11.44 -12.20
C PHE A 59 -4.13 9.95 -11.95
N ILE A 60 -4.29 9.11 -12.98
CA ILE A 60 -4.02 7.68 -12.89
C ILE A 60 -2.53 7.44 -12.60
N LYS A 61 -1.63 8.12 -13.31
CA LYS A 61 -0.18 7.97 -13.16
C LYS A 61 0.32 8.35 -11.76
N LEU A 62 -0.17 9.45 -11.21
CA LEU A 62 0.20 9.86 -9.85
C LEU A 62 -0.48 9.01 -8.77
N SER A 63 -1.63 8.40 -9.07
CA SER A 63 -2.22 7.35 -8.20
C SER A 63 -1.31 6.12 -8.16
N ILE A 64 -0.79 5.65 -9.31
CA ILE A 64 0.20 4.57 -9.36
C ILE A 64 1.42 4.89 -8.50
N ALA A 65 1.97 6.11 -8.64
CA ALA A 65 3.13 6.53 -7.85
C ALA A 65 2.83 6.51 -6.34
N GLY A 66 1.68 7.01 -5.91
CA GLY A 66 1.27 7.00 -4.50
C GLY A 66 1.19 5.58 -3.92
N PHE A 67 0.51 4.66 -4.63
CA PHE A 67 0.41 3.27 -4.19
C PHE A 67 1.73 2.50 -4.29
N ALA A 68 2.58 2.80 -5.27
CA ALA A 68 3.92 2.22 -5.37
C ALA A 68 4.81 2.59 -4.18
N VAL A 69 4.69 3.82 -3.67
CA VAL A 69 5.39 4.24 -2.44
C VAL A 69 4.86 3.46 -1.24
N ILE A 70 3.54 3.32 -1.08
CA ILE A 70 2.94 2.55 0.01
C ILE A 70 3.43 1.09 -0.01
N VAL A 71 3.33 0.42 -1.16
CA VAL A 71 3.80 -0.96 -1.32
C VAL A 71 5.31 -1.08 -1.08
N GLY A 72 6.10 -0.12 -1.55
CA GLY A 72 7.55 -0.12 -1.36
C GLY A 72 7.95 0.01 0.11
N VAL A 73 7.26 0.87 0.87
CA VAL A 73 7.48 1.02 2.31
C VAL A 73 7.11 -0.27 3.05
N GLU A 74 5.96 -0.86 2.75
CA GLU A 74 5.51 -2.09 3.40
C GLU A 74 6.42 -3.29 3.05
N PHE A 75 7.02 -3.31 1.86
CA PHE A 75 8.04 -4.30 1.50
C PHE A 75 9.32 -4.12 2.34
N VAL A 76 9.78 -2.88 2.54
CA VAL A 76 10.92 -2.60 3.42
C VAL A 76 10.62 -3.04 4.85
N GLU A 77 9.45 -2.69 5.40
CA GLU A 77 9.05 -3.15 6.74
C GLU A 77 9.01 -4.69 6.83
N GLY A 78 8.45 -5.36 5.82
CA GLY A 78 8.40 -6.81 5.75
C GLY A 78 9.80 -7.47 5.70
N CYS A 79 10.77 -6.84 5.04
CA CYS A 79 12.15 -7.34 4.97
C CYS A 79 12.93 -7.13 6.27
N TYR A 80 12.63 -6.08 7.04
CA TYR A 80 13.34 -5.73 8.27
C TYR A 80 12.62 -6.18 9.56
N ALA A 81 11.45 -6.81 9.45
CA ALA A 81 10.71 -7.42 10.56
C ALA A 81 11.39 -8.71 11.09
N GLY A 82 12.65 -8.59 11.53
CA GLY A 82 13.50 -9.71 11.94
C GLY A 82 13.61 -9.95 13.44
N GLU A 83 13.51 -8.91 14.28
CA GLU A 83 13.71 -9.06 15.73
C GLU A 83 12.67 -8.24 16.51
N PRO A 84 11.93 -8.84 17.45
CA PRO A 84 11.06 -8.11 18.38
C PRO A 84 11.92 -7.39 19.42
N ASP A 85 12.68 -6.39 18.99
CA ASP A 85 13.42 -5.53 19.90
C ASP A 85 12.45 -4.48 20.46
N PHE A 86 12.38 -4.32 21.78
CA PHE A 86 11.39 -3.47 22.47
C PHE A 86 11.59 -1.96 22.25
N LYS A 87 12.53 -1.57 21.37
CA LYS A 87 12.79 -0.18 21.00
C LYS A 87 12.30 0.06 19.59
N MET A 88 11.34 0.97 19.47
CA MET A 88 10.87 1.49 18.19
C MET A 88 12.07 1.96 17.39
N SER A 89 12.38 1.27 16.30
CA SER A 89 13.58 1.57 15.52
C SER A 89 13.37 2.87 14.75
N ALA A 90 14.45 3.62 14.49
CA ALA A 90 14.35 4.81 13.64
C ALA A 90 13.79 4.48 12.24
N LEU A 91 13.97 3.24 11.79
CA LEU A 91 13.42 2.73 10.54
C LEU A 91 11.90 2.61 10.61
N GLU A 92 11.33 2.01 11.66
CA GLU A 92 9.87 1.89 11.85
C GLU A 92 9.18 3.26 11.93
N ILE A 93 9.79 4.24 12.62
CA ILE A 93 9.24 5.60 12.69
C ILE A 93 9.29 6.25 11.30
N GLY A 94 10.39 6.03 10.57
CA GLY A 94 10.57 6.55 9.21
C GLY A 94 9.55 5.98 8.23
N THR A 95 9.38 4.65 8.20
CA THR A 95 8.44 3.97 7.32
C THR A 95 7.00 4.38 7.63
N PHE A 96 6.62 4.45 8.91
CA PHE A 96 5.30 4.95 9.32
C PHE A 96 5.04 6.39 8.83
N CYS A 97 6.01 7.31 9.01
CA CYS A 97 5.88 8.68 8.54
C CYS A 97 5.73 8.78 7.01
N ILE A 98 6.47 7.98 6.25
CA ILE A 98 6.38 7.95 4.79
C ILE A 98 5.04 7.37 4.36
N GLN A 99 4.58 6.27 4.97
CA GLN A 99 3.30 5.64 4.67
C GLN A 99 2.14 6.61 4.95
N ALA A 100 2.15 7.29 6.10
CA ALA A 100 1.16 8.31 6.45
C ALA A 100 1.15 9.46 5.44
N THR A 101 2.33 9.94 5.04
CA THR A 101 2.46 11.01 4.03
C THR A 101 1.92 10.56 2.66
N ALA A 102 2.24 9.34 2.23
CA ALA A 102 1.73 8.78 0.99
C ALA A 102 0.21 8.59 1.02
N ALA A 103 -0.35 8.14 2.15
CA ALA A 103 -1.79 8.01 2.34
C ALA A 103 -2.52 9.36 2.27
N VAL A 104 -1.97 10.41 2.89
CA VAL A 104 -2.51 11.78 2.80
C VAL A 104 -2.40 12.30 1.36
N PHE A 105 -1.28 12.06 0.69
CA PHE A 105 -1.11 12.42 -0.72
C PHE A 105 -2.18 11.77 -1.59
N VAL A 106 -2.40 10.45 -1.49
CA VAL A 106 -3.43 9.73 -2.27
C VAL A 106 -4.82 10.30 -1.98
N TYR A 107 -5.13 10.63 -0.72
CA TYR A 107 -6.40 11.24 -0.34
C TYR A 107 -6.62 12.61 -0.99
N VAL A 108 -5.65 13.51 -0.89
CA VAL A 108 -5.72 14.85 -1.53
C VAL A 108 -5.77 14.71 -3.05
N TRP A 109 -4.99 13.80 -3.61
CA TRP A 109 -4.95 13.54 -5.05
C TRP A 109 -6.28 12.99 -5.57
N ASN A 110 -6.98 12.15 -4.80
CA ASN A 110 -8.34 11.70 -5.10
C ASN A 110 -9.32 12.87 -5.19
N TYR A 111 -9.26 13.83 -4.25
CA TYR A 111 -10.11 15.01 -4.31
C TYR A 111 -9.84 15.84 -5.58
N TYR A 112 -8.58 15.98 -5.96
CA TYR A 112 -8.20 16.64 -7.21
C TYR A 112 -8.69 15.86 -8.46
N GLY A 113 -8.68 14.53 -8.41
CA GLY A 113 -9.22 13.66 -9.46
C GLY A 113 -10.72 13.90 -9.74
N VAL A 114 -11.52 14.20 -8.72
CA VAL A 114 -12.95 14.57 -8.90
C VAL A 114 -13.06 15.81 -9.77
N ILE A 115 -12.25 16.84 -9.49
CA ILE A 115 -12.28 18.12 -10.22
C ILE A 115 -11.95 17.88 -11.69
N GLN A 116 -10.94 17.06 -11.99
CA GLN A 116 -10.56 16.73 -13.36
C GLN A 116 -11.65 15.94 -14.10
N LEU A 117 -12.22 14.92 -13.46
CA LEU A 117 -13.25 14.07 -14.06
C LEU A 117 -14.58 14.79 -14.34
N VAL A 118 -14.88 15.83 -13.55
CA VAL A 118 -16.06 16.68 -13.74
C VAL A 118 -15.77 17.81 -14.73
N GLY A 119 -14.55 18.36 -14.70
CA GLY A 119 -14.13 19.46 -15.57
C GLY A 119 -13.94 19.08 -17.02
N GLU A 120 -13.54 17.83 -17.31
CA GLU A 120 -13.30 17.37 -18.68
C GLU A 120 -14.52 16.68 -19.29
N THR A 121 -15.19 17.36 -20.21
CA THR A 121 -16.38 16.84 -20.90
C THR A 121 -16.07 16.14 -22.22
N ASN A 122 -14.92 16.44 -22.84
CA ASN A 122 -14.52 15.96 -24.16
C ASN A 122 -13.31 15.01 -24.05
N CYS A 123 -13.56 13.83 -23.49
CA CYS A 123 -12.58 12.76 -23.40
C CYS A 123 -13.16 11.46 -23.94
N ASP A 124 -12.28 10.59 -24.41
CA ASP A 124 -12.66 9.23 -24.74
C ASP A 124 -13.38 8.54 -23.58
N ARG A 125 -14.46 7.84 -23.90
CA ARG A 125 -15.30 7.15 -22.92
C ARG A 125 -14.48 6.17 -22.06
N GLY A 126 -13.48 5.52 -22.66
CA GLY A 126 -12.58 4.60 -21.98
C GLY A 126 -11.72 5.30 -20.92
N LEU A 127 -11.06 6.41 -21.27
CA LEU A 127 -10.21 7.17 -20.35
C LEU A 127 -11.02 7.73 -19.17
N ARG A 128 -12.20 8.28 -19.47
CA ARG A 128 -13.13 8.76 -18.43
C ARG A 128 -13.57 7.63 -17.50
N SER A 129 -13.87 6.44 -18.04
CA SER A 129 -14.22 5.28 -17.22
C SER A 129 -13.05 4.81 -16.34
N ALA A 130 -11.83 4.78 -16.88
CA ALA A 130 -10.63 4.43 -16.14
C ALA A 130 -10.37 5.41 -14.99
N GLY A 131 -10.58 6.70 -15.21
CA GLY A 131 -10.48 7.72 -14.18
C GLY A 131 -11.52 7.56 -13.06
N TRP A 132 -12.79 7.27 -13.39
CA TRP A 132 -13.81 6.98 -12.38
C TRP A 132 -13.52 5.71 -11.58
N VAL A 133 -13.08 4.64 -12.25
CA VAL A 133 -12.66 3.40 -11.58
C VAL A 133 -11.48 3.68 -10.65
N THR A 134 -10.51 4.47 -11.09
CA THR A 134 -9.36 4.89 -10.29
C THR A 134 -9.82 5.66 -9.04
N LEU A 135 -10.71 6.64 -9.21
CA LEU A 135 -11.25 7.43 -8.10
C LEU A 135 -11.94 6.56 -7.03
N VAL A 136 -12.85 5.68 -7.46
CA VAL A 136 -13.61 4.81 -6.56
C VAL A 136 -12.68 3.80 -5.88
N GLY A 137 -11.84 3.13 -6.67
CA GLY A 137 -10.96 2.09 -6.12
C GLY A 137 -9.87 2.65 -5.21
N ASN A 138 -9.30 3.82 -5.51
CA ASN A 138 -8.36 4.49 -4.60
C ASN A 138 -8.99 4.69 -3.22
N ASN A 139 -10.25 5.13 -3.14
CA ASN A 139 -10.95 5.31 -1.86
C ASN A 139 -11.19 3.98 -1.14
N ILE A 140 -11.69 2.96 -1.86
CA ILE A 140 -11.94 1.63 -1.28
C ILE A 140 -10.67 1.06 -0.67
N ILE A 141 -9.57 1.08 -1.42
CA ILE A 141 -8.31 0.48 -1.00
C ILE A 141 -7.69 1.31 0.13
N TRP A 142 -7.77 2.64 0.05
CA TRP A 142 -7.34 3.51 1.14
C TRP A 142 -8.07 3.21 2.46
N PHE A 143 -9.40 3.02 2.43
CA PHE A 143 -10.17 2.63 3.62
C PHE A 143 -9.78 1.25 4.12
N LEU A 144 -9.52 0.30 3.23
CA LEU A 144 -9.07 -1.05 3.61
C LEU A 144 -7.69 -1.00 4.28
N THR A 145 -6.73 -0.28 3.70
CA THR A 145 -5.39 -0.10 4.28
C THR A 145 -5.47 0.56 5.65
N LEU A 146 -6.28 1.62 5.80
CA LEU A 146 -6.49 2.28 7.09
C LEU A 146 -7.11 1.32 8.12
N ALA A 147 -8.12 0.54 7.74
CA ALA A 147 -8.77 -0.42 8.61
C ALA A 147 -7.79 -1.53 9.07
N THR A 148 -6.95 -2.02 8.17
CA THR A 148 -5.92 -3.03 8.50
C THR A 148 -4.85 -2.45 9.43
N THR A 149 -4.42 -1.21 9.22
CA THR A 149 -3.44 -0.54 10.08
C THR A 149 -4.00 -0.29 11.48
N ILE A 150 -5.26 0.13 11.60
CA ILE A 150 -5.90 0.28 12.92
C ILE A 150 -6.06 -1.09 13.60
N GLY A 151 -6.49 -2.10 12.84
CA GLY A 151 -6.67 -3.46 13.35
C GLY A 151 -5.38 -4.07 13.89
N SER A 152 -4.24 -3.86 13.20
CA SER A 152 -2.95 -4.37 13.66
C SER A 152 -2.50 -3.72 14.98
N GLN A 153 -2.74 -2.42 15.14
CA GLN A 153 -2.43 -1.69 16.37
C GLN A 153 -3.29 -2.16 17.56
N VAL A 154 -4.60 -2.38 17.34
CA VAL A 154 -5.51 -2.86 18.40
C VAL A 154 -5.12 -4.25 18.88
N MET A 155 -4.77 -5.17 17.97
CA MET A 155 -4.38 -6.53 18.34
C MET A 155 -3.00 -6.62 19.00
N HIS A 156 -2.13 -5.64 18.80
CA HIS A 156 -0.83 -5.57 19.47
C HIS A 156 -0.91 -5.05 20.92
N VAL A 157 -1.99 -4.34 21.27
CA VAL A 157 -2.20 -3.76 22.61
C VAL A 157 -3.06 -4.67 23.51
N GLY A 158 -3.70 -5.69 22.94
CA GLY A 158 -4.62 -6.62 23.63
C GLY A 158 -4.00 -7.92 24.13
#